data_AF-A0A6P4C0H8-F1
#
_entry.id   AF-A0A6P4C0H8-F1
#
_cell.length_a   1.000
_cell.length_b   1.000
_cell.length_c   1.000
_cell.angle_alpha   90.00
_cell.angle_beta   90.00
_cell.angle_gamma   90.00
#
_symmetry.space_group_name_H-M   'P 1'
#
loop_
_entity.id
_entity.type
_entity.pdbx_description
1 polymer ?
#
loop_
_entity_poly.entity_id
_entity_poly.type
_entity_poly.pdbx_seq_one_letter_code
_entity_poly.pdbx_strand_id
1 'polypeptide(L)'
;MNYYLQILLTKHLNPVFASGALVVPASMYFLLKKFIIKPYYLRRNKQKALEKDEKTSSQVKEARAAAEKAQKLQENVANRKRNKQLETGGLVIMRALYGNERVLCNLNSSSETSLESTSEVIDVTIPLNFLVNDSGQLKLHEGVKKSGIMGFCDPCPGEPKQLYIEYAYAGNEYKVSVGDYEELIIPQGAHRI
;
A
#
# COMPACT_ATOMS: atom_id res chain seq x y z
N MET A 1 -8.98 -66.16 22.72
CA MET A 1 -10.13 -65.48 23.35
C MET A 1 -11.00 -64.92 22.23
N ASN A 2 -12.08 -65.63 21.87
CA ASN A 2 -13.01 -65.20 20.81
C ASN A 2 -14.19 -64.47 21.46
N TYR A 3 -14.34 -63.18 21.17
CA TYR A 3 -15.48 -62.38 21.62
C TYR A 3 -16.56 -62.39 20.55
N TYR A 4 -17.69 -63.06 20.83
CA TYR A 4 -18.88 -63.00 19.99
C TYR A 4 -19.78 -61.86 20.49
N LEU A 5 -19.93 -60.80 19.69
CA LEU A 5 -20.88 -59.73 19.96
C LEU A 5 -22.28 -60.18 19.50
N GLN A 6 -23.21 -60.44 20.42
CA GLN A 6 -24.61 -60.73 20.06
C GLN A 6 -25.29 -59.43 19.62
N ILE A 7 -25.47 -59.26 18.31
CA ILE A 7 -26.20 -58.11 17.75
C ILE A 7 -27.68 -58.48 17.74
N LEU A 8 -28.47 -57.90 18.65
CA LEU A 8 -29.93 -57.97 18.59
C LEU A 8 -30.44 -57.05 17.48
N LEU A 9 -30.85 -57.61 16.34
CA LEU A 9 -31.58 -56.88 15.31
C LEU A 9 -33.08 -56.87 15.62
N THR A 10 -33.63 -55.68 15.84
CA THR A 10 -35.09 -55.47 15.93
C THR A 10 -35.74 -55.70 14.56
N LYS A 11 -36.79 -56.53 14.52
CA LYS A 11 -37.53 -56.88 13.28
C LYS A 11 -38.53 -55.81 12.83
N HIS A 12 -38.82 -54.80 13.65
CA HIS A 12 -39.82 -53.78 13.38
C HIS A 12 -39.19 -52.39 13.24
N LEU A 13 -39.13 -51.91 11.99
CA LEU A 13 -38.76 -50.54 11.66
C LEU A 13 -39.96 -49.62 11.93
N ASN A 14 -39.86 -48.75 12.93
CA ASN A 14 -40.84 -47.70 13.15
C ASN A 14 -40.42 -46.45 12.34
N PRO A 15 -41.23 -46.02 11.35
CA PRO A 15 -40.87 -44.93 10.44
C PRO A 15 -40.65 -43.59 11.16
N VAL A 16 -41.27 -43.38 12.33
CA VAL A 16 -41.09 -42.17 13.15
C VAL A 16 -39.69 -42.12 13.76
N PHE A 17 -39.21 -43.25 14.27
CA PHE A 17 -37.86 -43.33 14.84
C PHE A 17 -36.79 -43.25 13.76
N ALA A 18 -37.00 -43.90 12.60
CA ALA A 18 -36.08 -43.84 11.47
C ALA A 18 -35.95 -42.41 10.92
N SER A 19 -37.06 -41.68 10.78
CA SER A 19 -37.04 -40.29 10.32
C SER A 19 -36.43 -39.35 11.37
N GLY A 20 -36.77 -39.52 12.65
CA GLY A 20 -36.16 -38.78 13.75
C GLY A 20 -34.64 -38.96 13.82
N ALA A 21 -34.14 -40.19 13.64
CA ALA A 21 -32.71 -40.49 13.65
C ALA A 21 -31.91 -39.78 12.54
N LEU A 22 -32.56 -39.42 11.43
CA LEU A 22 -31.93 -38.67 10.34
C LEU A 22 -32.14 -37.15 10.49
N VAL A 23 -33.36 -36.73 10.83
CA VAL A 23 -33.73 -35.31 10.91
C VAL A 23 -33.10 -34.62 12.12
N VAL A 24 -33.00 -35.29 13.26
CA VAL A 24 -32.48 -34.69 14.50
C VAL A 24 -30.99 -34.32 14.36
N PRO A 25 -30.07 -35.21 13.93
CA PRO A 25 -28.67 -34.83 13.75
C PRO A 25 -28.47 -33.76 12.66
N ALA A 26 -29.22 -33.84 11.56
CA ALA A 26 -29.12 -32.88 10.47
C ALA A 26 -29.59 -31.46 10.87
N SER A 27 -30.75 -31.37 11.55
CA SER A 27 -31.27 -30.10 12.06
C SER A 27 -30.38 -29.52 13.16
N MET A 28 -29.91 -30.35 14.10
CA MET A 28 -28.97 -29.95 15.16
C MET A 28 -27.68 -29.36 14.55
N TYR A 29 -27.08 -30.05 13.58
CA TYR A 29 -25.90 -29.56 12.87
C TYR A 29 -26.17 -28.21 12.17
N PHE A 30 -27.30 -28.10 11.46
CA PHE A 30 -27.67 -26.88 10.76
C PHE A 30 -27.84 -25.69 11.73
N LEU A 31 -28.49 -25.91 12.87
CA LEU A 31 -28.67 -24.89 13.91
C LEU A 31 -27.33 -24.46 14.51
N LEU A 32 -26.48 -25.40 14.93
CA LEU A 32 -25.14 -25.08 15.44
C LEU A 32 -24.33 -24.29 14.41
N LYS A 33 -24.30 -24.76 13.16
CA LYS A 33 -23.52 -24.13 12.09
C LYS A 33 -23.98 -22.70 11.82
N LYS A 34 -25.30 -22.49 11.72
CA LYS A 34 -25.87 -21.20 11.34
C LYS A 34 -25.88 -20.19 12.48
N PHE A 35 -26.19 -20.61 13.70
CA PHE A 35 -26.40 -19.69 14.83
C PHE A 35 -25.21 -19.57 15.78
N ILE A 36 -24.30 -20.54 15.82
CA ILE A 36 -23.14 -20.48 16.72
C ILE A 36 -21.85 -20.29 15.92
N ILE A 37 -21.58 -21.21 14.99
CA ILE A 37 -20.30 -21.25 14.27
C ILE A 37 -20.16 -20.02 13.36
N LYS A 38 -21.12 -19.79 12.46
CA LYS A 38 -21.05 -18.66 11.51
C LYS A 38 -20.85 -17.30 12.18
N PRO A 39 -21.63 -16.87 13.20
CA PRO A 39 -21.41 -15.57 13.83
C PRO A 39 -20.09 -15.48 14.59
N TYR A 40 -19.62 -16.58 15.20
CA TYR A 40 -18.31 -16.62 15.85
C TYR A 40 -17.16 -16.36 14.86
N TYR A 41 -17.13 -17.10 13.74
CA TYR A 41 -16.09 -16.93 12.71
C TYR A 41 -16.12 -15.53 12.08
N LEU A 42 -17.32 -14.99 11.80
CA LEU A 42 -17.44 -13.63 11.28
C LEU A 42 -16.90 -12.58 12.26
N ARG A 43 -17.21 -12.69 13.56
CA ARG A 43 -16.67 -11.78 14.59
C ARG A 43 -15.16 -11.89 14.70
N ARG A 44 -14.62 -13.11 14.73
CA ARG A 44 -13.16 -13.34 14.81
C ARG A 44 -12.43 -12.82 13.58
N ASN A 45 -12.99 -13.01 12.39
CA ASN A 45 -12.40 -12.50 11.15
C ASN A 45 -12.42 -10.97 11.11
N LYS A 46 -13.51 -10.34 11.58
CA LYS A 46 -13.58 -8.88 11.72
C LYS A 46 -12.53 -8.34 12.70
N GLN A 47 -12.40 -8.96 13.88
CA GLN A 47 -11.36 -8.57 14.85
C GLN A 47 -9.95 -8.70 14.27
N LYS A 48 -9.64 -9.81 13.60
CA LYS A 48 -8.35 -9.99 12.92
C LYS A 48 -8.10 -8.96 11.82
N ALA A 49 -9.13 -8.55 11.09
CA ALA A 49 -9.01 -7.48 10.09
C ALA A 49 -8.68 -6.15 10.76
N LEU A 50 -9.42 -5.76 11.81
CA LEU A 50 -9.16 -4.54 12.57
C LEU A 50 -7.75 -4.52 13.18
N GLU A 51 -7.31 -5.62 13.81
CA GLU A 51 -5.95 -5.73 14.35
C GLU A 51 -4.87 -5.61 13.28
N LYS A 52 -5.13 -6.13 12.07
CA LYS A 52 -4.20 -6.01 10.93
C LYS A 52 -4.15 -4.56 10.45
N ASP A 53 -5.30 -3.89 10.37
CA ASP A 53 -5.39 -2.50 9.92
C ASP A 53 -4.71 -1.56 10.93
N GLU A 54 -4.91 -1.78 12.24
CA GLU A 54 -4.25 -1.02 13.30
C GLU A 54 -2.72 -1.19 13.26
N LYS A 55 -2.23 -2.43 13.14
CA LYS A 55 -0.78 -2.71 13.01
C LYS A 55 -0.19 -2.10 11.76
N THR A 56 -0.92 -2.12 10.65
CA THR A 56 -0.47 -1.52 9.39
C THR A 56 -0.41 -0.01 9.54
N SER A 57 -1.43 0.61 10.13
CA SER A 57 -1.48 2.05 10.39
C SER A 57 -0.35 2.52 11.30
N SER A 58 -0.04 1.80 12.37
CA SER A 58 1.08 2.16 13.25
C SER A 58 2.43 2.05 12.53
N GLN A 59 2.64 0.99 11.76
CA GLN A 59 3.86 0.81 10.96
C GLN A 59 4.05 1.92 9.91
N VAL A 60 2.98 2.31 9.23
CA VAL A 60 3.02 3.42 8.25
C VAL A 60 3.39 4.73 8.93
N LYS A 61 2.82 5.02 10.10
CA LYS A 61 3.15 6.23 10.87
C LYS A 61 4.62 6.26 11.31
N GLU A 62 5.13 5.15 11.81
CA GLU A 62 6.54 5.02 12.20
C GLU A 62 7.47 5.19 10.99
N ALA A 63 7.16 4.54 9.87
CA ALA A 63 7.93 4.64 8.64
C ALA A 63 7.91 6.07 8.06
N ARG A 64 6.76 6.75 8.10
CA ARG A 64 6.64 8.15 7.71
C ARG A 64 7.48 9.06 8.60
N ALA A 65 7.42 8.91 9.92
CA ALA A 65 8.23 9.69 10.84
C ALA A 65 9.75 9.44 10.63
N ALA A 66 10.14 8.21 10.28
CA ALA A 66 11.53 7.90 9.93
C ALA A 66 11.96 8.57 8.60
N ALA A 67 11.08 8.55 7.59
CA ALA A 67 11.30 9.23 6.32
C ALA A 67 11.45 10.75 6.52
N GLU A 68 10.54 11.40 7.25
CA GLU A 68 10.58 12.85 7.55
C GLU A 68 11.88 13.24 8.27
N LYS A 69 12.33 12.44 9.25
CA LYS A 69 13.64 12.66 9.90
C LYS A 69 14.79 12.58 8.90
N ALA A 70 14.77 11.60 8.00
CA ALA A 70 15.79 11.47 6.96
C ALA A 70 15.77 12.65 5.97
N GLN A 71 14.59 13.13 5.57
CA GLN A 71 14.43 14.31 4.72
C GLN A 71 15.01 15.56 5.41
N LYS A 72 14.74 15.76 6.70
CA LYS A 72 15.29 16.86 7.49
C LYS A 72 16.82 16.84 7.56
N LEU A 73 17.43 15.66 7.61
CA LEU A 73 18.89 15.52 7.55
C LEU A 73 19.46 15.87 6.17
N GLN A 74 18.71 15.60 5.10
CA GLN A 74 19.10 15.89 3.73
C GLN A 74 18.86 17.35 3.32
N GLU A 75 17.97 18.06 4.00
CA GLU A 75 17.44 19.39 3.61
C GLU A 75 18.53 20.40 3.24
N ASN A 76 19.55 20.59 4.08
CA ASN A 76 20.62 21.54 3.81
C ASN A 76 21.39 21.21 2.53
N VAL A 77 21.68 19.92 2.30
CA VAL A 77 22.43 19.49 1.12
C VAL A 77 21.54 19.53 -0.12
N ALA A 78 20.27 19.14 0.00
CA ALA A 78 19.27 19.23 -1.05
C ALA A 78 19.09 20.67 -1.51
N ASN A 79 18.94 21.62 -0.59
CA ASN A 79 18.79 23.04 -0.89
C ASN A 79 20.04 23.62 -1.57
N ARG A 80 21.24 23.27 -1.10
CA ARG A 80 22.49 23.69 -1.74
C ARG A 80 22.59 23.16 -3.18
N LYS A 81 22.31 21.86 -3.38
CA LYS A 81 22.31 21.24 -4.72
C LYS A 81 21.29 21.89 -5.63
N ARG A 82 20.05 22.07 -5.14
CA ARG A 82 18.96 22.72 -5.86
C ARG A 82 19.35 24.13 -6.32
N ASN A 83 19.92 24.95 -5.44
CA ASN A 83 20.31 26.32 -5.78
C ASN A 83 21.43 26.34 -6.85
N LYS A 84 22.42 25.45 -6.73
CA LYS A 84 23.48 25.29 -7.74
C LYS A 84 22.90 24.90 -9.12
N GLN A 85 21.92 23.99 -9.14
CA GLN A 85 21.25 23.61 -10.38
C GLN A 85 20.41 24.78 -10.92
N LEU A 86 19.71 25.53 -10.07
CA LEU A 86 18.92 26.70 -10.47
C LEU A 86 19.77 27.78 -11.15
N GLU A 87 20.94 28.10 -10.59
CA GLU A 87 21.88 29.09 -11.15
C GLU A 87 22.45 28.69 -12.52
N THR A 88 22.60 27.39 -12.74
CA THR A 88 23.15 26.82 -13.98
C THR A 88 22.08 26.43 -14.99
N GLY A 89 20.79 26.64 -14.67
CA GLY A 89 19.67 26.17 -15.49
C GLY A 89 19.57 24.64 -15.58
N GLY A 90 20.16 23.93 -14.62
CA GLY A 90 20.12 22.48 -14.49
C GLY A 90 18.78 21.95 -13.97
N LEU A 91 18.77 20.69 -13.55
CA LEU A 91 17.56 20.00 -13.09
C LEU A 91 17.17 20.45 -11.68
N VAL A 92 15.95 20.95 -11.52
CA VAL A 92 15.36 21.31 -10.22
C VAL A 92 14.02 20.59 -10.07
N ILE A 93 13.88 19.79 -9.01
CA ILE A 93 12.60 19.15 -8.70
C ILE A 93 11.73 20.17 -7.96
N MET A 94 10.60 20.55 -8.57
CA MET A 94 9.69 21.56 -8.04
C MET A 94 8.69 20.93 -7.08
N ARG A 95 8.13 19.78 -7.46
CA ARG A 95 7.16 19.03 -6.67
C ARG A 95 7.30 17.55 -6.97
N ALA A 96 7.33 16.71 -5.95
CA ALA A 96 7.32 15.27 -6.13
C ALA A 96 6.51 14.56 -5.06
N LEU A 97 5.61 13.68 -5.49
CA LEU A 97 4.67 12.98 -4.65
C LEU A 97 4.78 11.48 -4.88
N TYR A 98 4.83 10.71 -3.80
CA TYR A 98 4.86 9.26 -3.86
C TYR A 98 3.72 8.67 -3.04
N GLY A 99 2.98 7.71 -3.59
CA GLY A 99 1.86 7.11 -2.87
C GLY A 99 0.85 6.42 -3.77
N ASN A 100 -0.39 6.35 -3.31
CA ASN A 100 -1.47 5.62 -3.99
C ASN A 100 -1.68 6.13 -5.42
N GLU A 101 -1.55 5.24 -6.39
CA GLU A 101 -1.69 5.56 -7.82
C GLU A 101 -3.02 6.23 -8.14
N ARG A 102 -4.15 5.74 -7.59
CA ARG A 102 -5.48 6.30 -7.85
C ARG A 102 -5.60 7.74 -7.34
N VAL A 103 -5.01 8.03 -6.19
CA VAL A 103 -4.99 9.37 -5.60
C VAL A 103 -4.14 10.30 -6.47
N LEU A 104 -3.00 9.82 -6.97
CA LEU A 104 -2.11 10.56 -7.86
C LEU A 104 -2.71 10.80 -9.26
N CYS A 105 -3.43 9.84 -9.85
CA CYS A 105 -4.10 10.04 -11.14
C CYS A 105 -5.15 11.16 -11.07
N ASN A 106 -5.88 11.28 -9.96
CA ASN A 106 -6.88 12.32 -9.77
C ASN A 106 -6.26 13.74 -9.70
N LEU A 107 -4.98 13.87 -9.32
CA LEU A 107 -4.24 15.15 -9.34
C LEU A 107 -4.02 15.67 -10.75
N ASN A 108 -3.76 14.77 -11.71
CA ASN A 108 -3.51 15.17 -13.09
C ASN A 108 -4.78 15.68 -13.79
N SER A 109 -5.96 15.24 -13.33
CA SER A 109 -7.25 15.60 -13.93
C SER A 109 -7.96 16.80 -13.28
N SER A 110 -7.63 17.14 -12.02
CA SER A 110 -8.39 18.10 -11.22
C SER A 110 -7.47 19.11 -10.54
N SER A 111 -7.70 20.40 -10.75
CA SER A 111 -6.92 21.52 -10.22
C SER A 111 -6.84 21.55 -8.67
N GLU A 112 -5.65 21.20 -8.17
CA GLU A 112 -4.93 21.63 -6.95
C GLU A 112 -5.57 21.64 -5.55
N THR A 113 -6.85 21.37 -5.36
CA THR A 113 -7.42 21.56 -4.02
C THR A 113 -7.49 20.24 -3.23
N SER A 114 -6.60 20.09 -2.22
CA SER A 114 -6.73 19.23 -1.01
C SER A 114 -6.06 17.83 -0.91
N LEU A 115 -4.85 17.60 -1.43
CA LEU A 115 -4.19 16.28 -1.29
C LEU A 115 -2.95 16.18 -0.39
N GLU A 116 -2.35 17.31 0.04
CA GLU A 116 -1.34 17.31 1.11
C GLU A 116 -1.86 16.70 2.43
N SER A 117 -3.18 16.57 2.57
CA SER A 117 -3.86 15.99 3.73
C SER A 117 -4.23 14.51 3.59
N THR A 118 -3.96 13.85 2.45
CA THR A 118 -4.22 12.41 2.33
C THR A 118 -3.08 11.58 2.93
N SER A 119 -3.40 10.75 3.91
CA SER A 119 -2.44 9.85 4.58
C SER A 119 -1.78 8.84 3.64
N GLU A 120 -2.26 8.70 2.40
CA GLU A 120 -1.82 7.72 1.41
C GLU A 120 -0.77 8.24 0.42
N VAL A 121 -0.36 9.51 0.56
CA VAL A 121 0.68 10.15 -0.26
C VAL A 121 1.71 10.84 0.64
N ILE A 122 2.97 10.85 0.24
CA ILE A 122 4.08 11.53 0.91
C ILE A 122 4.81 12.45 -0.10
N ASP A 123 5.19 13.64 0.36
CA ASP A 123 6.07 14.55 -0.38
C ASP A 123 7.51 14.03 -0.32
N VAL A 124 8.12 13.89 -1.49
CA VAL A 124 9.49 13.38 -1.68
C VAL A 124 10.35 14.37 -2.50
N THR A 125 9.98 15.64 -2.51
CA THR A 125 10.68 16.72 -3.22
C THR A 125 12.11 16.93 -2.71
N ILE A 126 12.29 16.97 -1.37
CA ILE A 126 13.61 17.10 -0.74
C ILE A 126 14.54 15.93 -1.09
N PRO A 127 14.15 14.65 -0.86
CA PRO A 127 15.04 13.53 -1.15
C PRO A 127 15.35 13.41 -2.63
N LEU A 128 14.42 13.75 -3.55
CA LEU A 128 14.76 13.76 -4.98
C LEU A 128 15.76 14.86 -5.34
N ASN A 129 15.59 16.09 -4.84
CA ASN A 129 16.60 17.15 -5.04
C ASN A 129 17.97 16.76 -4.45
N PHE A 130 18.01 16.02 -3.35
CA PHE A 130 19.23 15.47 -2.79
C PHE A 130 19.92 14.45 -3.74
N LEU A 131 19.14 13.66 -4.46
CA LEU A 131 19.61 12.62 -5.39
C LEU A 131 20.07 13.16 -6.75
N VAL A 132 19.76 14.40 -7.11
CA VAL A 132 20.30 15.03 -8.34
C VAL A 132 21.82 15.06 -8.27
N ASN A 133 22.47 14.59 -9.33
CA ASN A 133 23.93 14.58 -9.46
C ASN A 133 24.46 15.97 -9.86
N ASP A 134 25.78 16.16 -9.82
CA ASP A 134 26.39 17.45 -10.18
C ASP A 134 26.19 17.83 -11.66
N SER A 135 25.96 16.85 -12.54
CA SER A 135 25.67 17.03 -13.96
C SER A 135 24.21 17.42 -14.25
N GLY A 136 23.37 17.58 -13.22
CA GLY A 136 21.96 17.96 -13.39
C GLY A 136 21.08 16.83 -13.92
N GLN A 137 21.39 15.59 -13.56
CA GLN A 137 20.58 14.41 -13.88
C GLN A 137 20.16 13.68 -12.61
N LEU A 138 19.00 13.04 -12.66
CA LEU A 138 18.51 12.14 -11.63
C LEU A 138 18.19 10.79 -12.26
N LYS A 139 18.72 9.72 -11.66
CA LYS A 139 18.50 8.35 -12.09
C LYS A 139 18.01 7.49 -10.92
N LEU A 140 16.85 6.87 -11.09
CA LEU A 140 16.33 5.82 -10.22
C LEU A 140 16.32 4.51 -11.00
N HIS A 141 16.94 3.48 -10.44
CA HIS A 141 17.13 2.20 -11.14
C HIS A 141 15.84 1.37 -11.15
N GLU A 142 15.66 0.60 -12.23
CA GLU A 142 14.62 -0.43 -12.34
C GLU A 142 14.77 -1.49 -11.24
N GLY A 143 13.65 -2.05 -10.78
CA GLY A 143 13.61 -3.12 -9.78
C GLY A 143 13.86 -2.64 -8.34
N VAL A 144 14.30 -1.39 -8.15
CA VAL A 144 14.42 -0.78 -6.82
C VAL A 144 13.10 -0.13 -6.44
N LYS A 145 12.47 -0.68 -5.39
CA LYS A 145 11.25 -0.13 -4.79
C LYS A 145 11.49 1.30 -4.32
N LYS A 146 10.67 2.27 -4.73
CA LYS A 146 10.86 3.69 -4.35
C LYS A 146 10.72 3.91 -2.85
N SER A 147 9.89 3.13 -2.17
CA SER A 147 9.79 3.19 -0.69
C SER A 147 11.09 2.80 0.05
N GLY A 148 12.05 2.18 -0.64
CA GLY A 148 13.36 1.83 -0.07
C GLY A 148 14.40 2.95 -0.18
N ILE A 149 14.08 4.06 -0.86
CA ILE A 149 14.96 5.21 -0.99
C ILE A 149 14.97 6.00 0.33
N MET A 150 16.14 6.50 0.74
CA MET A 150 16.24 7.33 1.95
C MET A 150 15.37 8.58 1.82
N GLY A 151 14.52 8.84 2.82
CA GLY A 151 13.55 9.94 2.81
C GLY A 151 12.21 9.55 2.16
N PHE A 152 12.06 8.31 1.69
CA PHE A 152 10.79 7.73 1.26
C PHE A 152 10.26 6.76 2.33
N CYS A 153 8.96 6.46 2.26
CA CYS A 153 8.32 5.34 2.95
C CYS A 153 7.17 4.81 2.08
N ASP A 154 6.56 3.67 2.44
CA ASP A 154 5.33 3.17 1.79
C ASP A 154 4.10 3.74 2.54
N PRO A 155 3.40 4.76 2.00
CA PRO A 155 2.28 5.38 2.70
C PRO A 155 0.97 4.57 2.60
N CYS A 156 0.90 3.59 1.69
CA CYS A 156 -0.28 2.78 1.43
C CYS A 156 0.12 1.31 1.12
N PRO A 157 0.47 0.52 2.16
CA PRO A 157 0.84 -0.88 1.98
C PRO A 157 -0.29 -1.71 1.39
N GLY A 158 0.03 -2.54 0.39
CA GLY A 158 -0.95 -3.39 -0.30
C GLY A 158 -1.66 -2.72 -1.48
N GLU A 159 -1.59 -1.40 -1.61
CA GLU A 159 -2.11 -0.66 -2.76
C GLU A 159 -1.01 -0.36 -3.79
N PRO A 160 -1.37 -0.23 -5.08
CA PRO A 160 -0.43 0.15 -6.13
C PRO A 160 0.05 1.59 -5.92
N LYS A 161 1.33 1.80 -6.19
CA LYS A 161 2.02 3.07 -5.92
C LYS A 161 2.69 3.62 -7.15
N GLN A 162 2.71 4.95 -7.20
CA GLN A 162 3.33 5.70 -8.27
C GLN A 162 4.14 6.86 -7.68
N LEU A 163 5.17 7.28 -8.41
CA LEU A 163 5.95 8.47 -8.17
C LEU A 163 5.60 9.51 -9.23
N TYR A 164 5.06 10.63 -8.79
CA TYR A 164 4.73 11.79 -9.60
C TYR A 164 5.78 12.88 -9.40
N ILE A 165 6.26 13.49 -10.49
CA ILE A 165 7.31 14.52 -10.44
C ILE A 165 6.98 15.65 -11.41
N GLU A 166 7.08 16.87 -10.90
CA GLU A 166 7.17 18.11 -11.68
C GLU A 166 8.57 18.69 -11.48
N TYR A 167 9.24 19.02 -12.58
CA TYR A 167 10.60 19.52 -12.53
C TYR A 167 10.84 20.61 -13.58
N ALA A 168 11.79 21.49 -13.27
CA ALA A 168 12.30 22.49 -14.20
C ALA A 168 13.67 22.05 -14.73
N TYR A 169 13.88 22.25 -16.03
CA TYR A 169 15.17 22.03 -16.68
C TYR A 169 15.36 23.02 -17.83
N ALA A 170 16.50 23.71 -17.86
CA ALA A 170 16.81 24.73 -18.86
C ALA A 170 15.68 25.76 -19.06
N GLY A 171 15.04 26.20 -17.96
CA GLY A 171 13.95 27.17 -17.97
C GLY A 171 12.59 26.65 -18.45
N ASN A 172 12.45 25.35 -18.70
CA ASN A 172 11.18 24.72 -19.11
C ASN A 172 10.65 23.80 -18.02
N GLU A 173 9.33 23.63 -18.00
CA GLU A 173 8.64 22.76 -17.05
C GLU A 173 8.31 21.39 -17.67
N TYR A 174 8.38 20.36 -16.85
CA TYR A 174 8.20 18.97 -17.23
C TYR A 174 7.40 18.23 -16.17
N LYS A 175 6.63 17.22 -16.60
CA LYS A 175 5.88 16.31 -15.72
C LYS A 175 6.08 14.87 -16.13
N VAL A 176 6.25 14.00 -15.14
CA VAL A 176 6.39 12.56 -15.36
C VAL A 176 5.78 11.78 -14.20
N SER A 177 5.18 10.63 -14.50
CA SER A 177 4.70 9.67 -13.50
C SER A 177 5.27 8.30 -13.80
N VAL A 178 5.86 7.63 -12.81
CA VAL A 178 6.49 6.31 -12.94
C VAL A 178 6.05 5.38 -11.83
N GLY A 179 5.96 4.08 -12.12
CA GLY A 179 5.60 3.06 -11.14
C GLY A 179 6.65 2.84 -10.05
N ASP A 180 6.27 2.14 -8.98
CA ASP A 180 7.13 1.86 -7.81
C ASP A 180 8.47 1.18 -8.18
N TYR A 181 8.49 0.31 -9.21
CA TYR A 181 9.69 -0.42 -9.62
C TYR A 181 10.29 0.04 -10.96
N GLU A 182 9.67 1.02 -11.62
CA GLU A 182 10.10 1.46 -12.95
C GLU A 182 11.39 2.30 -12.89
N GLU A 183 12.18 2.24 -13.97
CA GLU A 183 13.33 3.14 -14.13
C GLU A 183 12.84 4.58 -14.32
N LEU A 184 13.58 5.53 -13.77
CA LEU A 184 13.42 6.95 -14.07
C LEU A 184 14.78 7.56 -14.36
N ILE A 185 14.90 8.20 -15.51
CA ILE A 185 16.05 9.05 -15.85
C ILE A 185 15.46 10.40 -16.25
N ILE A 186 15.84 11.48 -15.56
CA ILE A 186 15.43 12.85 -15.92
C ILE A 186 16.65 13.78 -15.92
N PRO A 187 16.65 14.82 -16.75
CA PRO A 187 15.57 15.29 -17.65
C PRO A 187 15.38 14.43 -18.91
N GLN A 188 14.15 14.40 -19.46
CA GLN A 188 13.84 13.84 -20.78
C GLN A 188 12.88 14.75 -21.54
N GLY A 189 13.15 14.96 -22.84
CA GLY A 189 12.33 15.83 -23.69
C GLY A 189 10.87 15.41 -23.83
N ALA A 190 10.59 14.11 -23.72
CA ALA A 190 9.23 13.56 -23.81
C ALA A 190 8.31 13.98 -22.64
N HIS A 191 8.88 14.48 -21.54
CA HIS A 191 8.14 14.88 -20.35
C HIS A 191 7.73 16.37 -20.38
N ARG A 192 8.07 17.11 -21.44
CA ARG A 192 7.85 18.55 -21.51
C ARG A 192 6.35 18.87 -21.57
N ILE A 193 5.93 19.90 -20.85
CA ILE A 193 4.57 20.47 -20.91
C ILE A 193 4.46 21.40 -22.13
#